data_AF-A0ABD1SR72-F1
#
_entry.id   AF-A0ABD1SR72-F1
#
_cell.length_a   1.000
_cell.length_b   1.000
_cell.length_c   1.000
_cell.angle_alpha   90.00
_cell.angle_beta   90.00
_cell.angle_gamma   90.00
#
_symmetry.space_group_name_H-M   'P 1'
#
loop_
_entity.id
_entity.type
_entity.pdbx_description
1 polymer ?
#
loop_
_entity_poly.entity_id
_entity_poly.type
_entity_poly.pdbx_seq_one_letter_code
_entity_poly.pdbx_strand_id
1 'polypeptide(L)'
;MVYFLHGNHSKSLSLSTLLKSGFTPTLKDFNNFLLFLSRNQRFNAIIHFFSQLNSNTIKGDSETLSIFTKALIKEHKYEAAADFLRTHMGKSKIFDKDRIFDSIVQGVCIFSKKPEKGLSLLTEFFKMDDGIFPSSYTFCSLIYSFSSIGKLDRVVEVLELMSDEKLKYPFDNFVCSSVISGFVRIGKPELAVGFFENAVKSGSLKPNVVTCTALVGAYL
;
A
#
# COMPACT_ATOMS: atom_id res chain seq x y z
N MET A 1 -25.79 -13.51 17.96
CA MET A 1 -25.16 -12.83 16.80
C MET A 1 -25.98 -12.93 15.50
N VAL A 2 -26.92 -13.89 15.36
CA VAL A 2 -27.75 -14.08 14.15
C VAL A 2 -28.92 -13.06 14.01
N TYR A 3 -29.35 -12.42 15.09
CA TYR A 3 -30.48 -11.46 15.06
C TYR A 3 -30.19 -10.10 14.40
N PHE A 4 -28.95 -9.83 13.96
CA PHE A 4 -28.58 -8.52 13.42
C PHE A 4 -28.70 -8.38 11.89
N LEU A 5 -29.10 -9.45 11.19
CA LEU A 5 -29.00 -9.51 9.73
C LEU A 5 -30.34 -9.47 8.96
N HIS A 6 -31.48 -9.41 9.63
CA HIS A 6 -32.80 -9.52 8.97
C HIS A 6 -33.72 -8.30 9.17
N GLY A 7 -33.14 -7.10 9.26
CA GLY A 7 -33.91 -5.85 9.36
C GLY A 7 -33.41 -4.78 8.41
N ASN A 8 -33.98 -4.71 7.21
CA ASN A 8 -34.02 -3.45 6.47
C ASN A 8 -34.70 -2.42 7.39
N HIS A 9 -33.96 -1.36 7.78
CA HIS A 9 -34.40 -0.22 8.60
C HIS A 9 -34.48 -0.36 10.14
N SER A 10 -33.65 -1.16 10.81
CA SER A 10 -33.49 -1.06 12.28
C SER A 10 -32.21 -0.31 12.68
N LYS A 11 -32.36 0.76 13.45
CA LYS A 11 -31.29 1.54 14.12
C LYS A 11 -30.08 0.66 14.43
N SER A 12 -28.93 0.96 13.82
CA SER A 12 -27.64 0.41 14.24
C SER A 12 -27.45 0.75 15.72
N LEU A 13 -27.62 -0.24 16.61
CA LEU A 13 -27.28 -0.04 18.02
C LEU A 13 -25.77 0.20 18.09
N SER A 14 -25.38 1.33 18.69
CA SER A 14 -23.96 1.62 18.93
C SER A 14 -23.37 0.57 19.87
N LEU A 15 -22.08 0.26 19.70
CA LEU A 15 -21.35 -0.60 20.64
C LEU A 15 -21.54 -0.15 22.10
N SER A 16 -21.57 1.16 22.35
CA SER A 16 -21.82 1.72 23.68
C SER A 16 -23.19 1.36 24.27
N THR A 17 -24.23 1.23 23.44
CA THR A 17 -25.57 0.82 23.90
C THR A 17 -25.57 -0.65 24.29
N LEU A 18 -24.86 -1.49 23.53
CA LEU A 18 -24.71 -2.92 23.80
C LEU A 18 -23.92 -3.17 25.09
N LEU A 19 -22.80 -2.46 25.29
CA LEU A 19 -22.02 -2.58 26.53
C LEU A 19 -22.85 -2.17 27.75
N LYS A 20 -23.66 -1.10 27.63
CA LYS A 20 -24.56 -0.63 28.70
C LYS A 20 -25.72 -1.60 28.99
N SER A 21 -26.09 -2.48 28.05
CA SER A 21 -27.14 -3.48 28.27
C SER A 21 -26.63 -4.75 28.96
N GLY A 22 -25.40 -4.74 29.49
CA GLY A 22 -24.78 -5.91 30.12
C GLY A 22 -24.19 -6.92 29.14
N PHE A 23 -24.11 -6.60 27.85
CA PHE A 23 -23.42 -7.44 26.88
C PHE A 23 -21.89 -7.27 27.04
N THR A 24 -21.18 -8.36 27.35
CA THR A 24 -19.73 -8.37 27.59
C THR A 24 -19.01 -9.22 26.52
N PRO A 25 -18.92 -8.74 25.27
CA PRO A 25 -18.23 -9.44 24.19
C PRO A 25 -16.72 -9.51 24.46
N THR A 26 -16.11 -10.61 24.04
CA THR A 26 -14.65 -10.78 24.06
C THR A 26 -14.02 -10.19 22.79
N LEU A 27 -12.70 -10.01 22.79
CA LEU A 27 -11.96 -9.60 21.58
C LEU A 27 -12.18 -10.59 20.42
N LYS A 28 -12.27 -11.89 20.74
CA LYS A 28 -12.57 -12.94 19.75
C LYS A 28 -13.94 -12.76 19.10
N ASP A 29 -14.95 -12.32 19.87
CA ASP A 29 -16.29 -12.05 19.33
C ASP A 29 -16.27 -10.88 18.36
N PHE A 30 -15.49 -9.83 18.68
CA PHE A 30 -15.27 -8.70 17.78
C PHE A 30 -14.54 -9.11 16.49
N ASN A 31 -13.47 -9.90 16.58
CA ASN A 31 -12.75 -10.39 15.40
C ASN A 31 -13.66 -11.24 14.51
N ASN A 32 -14.45 -12.14 15.09
CA ASN A 32 -15.42 -12.94 14.35
C ASN A 32 -16.47 -12.07 13.63
N PHE A 33 -16.94 -11.00 14.28
CA PHE A 33 -17.87 -10.07 13.67
C PHE A 33 -17.22 -9.28 12.52
N LEU A 34 -16.00 -8.78 12.72
CA LEU A 34 -15.22 -8.10 11.69
C LEU A 34 -14.91 -9.01 10.49
N LEU A 35 -14.56 -10.27 10.73
CA LEU A 35 -14.38 -11.29 9.69
C LEU A 35 -15.69 -11.56 8.94
N PHE A 36 -16.80 -11.67 9.65
CA PHE A 36 -18.12 -11.82 9.05
C PHE A 36 -18.43 -10.63 8.12
N LEU A 37 -18.24 -9.40 8.58
CA LEU A 37 -18.44 -8.20 7.75
C LEU A 37 -17.51 -8.21 6.54
N SER A 38 -16.26 -8.65 6.71
CA SER A 38 -15.24 -8.70 5.65
C SER A 38 -15.63 -9.71 4.56
N ARG A 39 -16.09 -10.90 4.95
CA ARG A 39 -16.61 -11.92 4.03
C ARG A 39 -17.84 -11.45 3.24
N ASN A 40 -18.65 -10.58 3.85
CA ASN A 40 -19.81 -9.97 3.20
C ASN A 40 -19.49 -8.63 2.51
N GLN A 41 -18.21 -8.27 2.36
CA GLN A 41 -17.74 -7.05 1.72
C GLN A 41 -18.33 -5.75 2.31
N ARG A 42 -18.72 -5.77 3.59
CA ARG A 42 -19.26 -4.62 4.32
C ARG A 42 -18.10 -3.78 4.91
N PHE A 43 -17.16 -3.33 4.07
CA PHE A 43 -15.93 -2.70 4.53
C PHE A 43 -16.15 -1.35 5.22
N ASN A 44 -17.09 -0.53 4.74
CA ASN A 44 -17.48 0.69 5.44
C ASN A 44 -18.02 0.40 6.87
N ALA A 45 -18.80 -0.68 7.05
CA ALA A 45 -19.28 -1.08 8.37
C ALA A 45 -18.12 -1.52 9.30
N ILE A 46 -17.10 -2.19 8.76
CA ILE A 46 -15.87 -2.50 9.50
C ILE A 46 -15.20 -1.22 10.00
N ILE A 47 -15.07 -0.21 9.14
CA ILE A 47 -14.41 1.05 9.49
C ILE A 47 -15.17 1.76 10.61
N HIS A 48 -16.50 1.84 10.51
CA HIS A 48 -17.33 2.41 11.56
C HIS A 48 -17.24 1.61 12.88
N PHE A 49 -17.28 0.29 12.81
CA PHE A 49 -17.17 -0.56 14.00
C PHE A 49 -15.82 -0.41 14.70
N PHE A 50 -14.73 -0.35 13.93
CA PHE A 50 -13.39 -0.13 14.47
C PHE A 50 -13.26 1.24 15.15
N SER A 51 -13.85 2.29 14.58
CA SER A 51 -13.92 3.60 15.25
C SER A 51 -14.65 3.53 16.59
N GLN A 52 -15.73 2.72 16.68
CA GLN A 52 -16.42 2.48 17.94
C GLN A 52 -15.55 1.74 18.95
N LEU A 53 -14.80 0.70 18.55
CA LEU A 53 -13.87 0.00 19.44
C LEU A 53 -12.87 0.97 20.09
N ASN A 54 -12.23 1.82 19.27
CA ASN A 54 -11.27 2.82 19.76
C ASN A 54 -11.91 3.85 20.69
N SER A 55 -13.11 4.36 20.36
CA SER A 55 -13.82 5.33 21.21
C SER A 55 -14.22 4.75 22.58
N ASN A 56 -14.38 3.42 22.67
CA ASN A 56 -14.65 2.70 23.91
C ASN A 56 -13.36 2.14 24.54
N THR A 57 -12.18 2.60 24.10
CA THR A 57 -10.84 2.21 24.59
C THR A 57 -10.51 0.71 24.46
N ILE A 58 -11.23 -0.02 23.61
CA ILE A 58 -10.99 -1.44 23.35
C ILE A 58 -9.86 -1.54 22.32
N LYS A 59 -8.70 -2.04 22.74
CA LYS A 59 -7.54 -2.24 21.87
C LYS A 59 -7.71 -3.54 21.07
N GLY A 60 -7.71 -3.41 19.74
CA GLY A 60 -7.65 -4.56 18.83
C GLY A 60 -6.30 -5.27 18.86
N ASP A 61 -6.31 -6.55 18.51
CA ASP A 61 -5.11 -7.34 18.25
C ASP A 61 -4.66 -7.25 16.78
N SER A 62 -3.61 -7.95 16.41
CA SER A 62 -3.09 -8.02 15.03
C SER A 62 -4.16 -8.35 13.98
N GLU A 63 -5.08 -9.25 14.30
CA GLU A 63 -6.16 -9.64 13.40
C GLU A 63 -7.13 -8.48 13.19
N THR A 64 -7.54 -7.81 14.28
CA THR A 64 -8.37 -6.60 14.22
C THR A 64 -7.74 -5.54 13.31
N LEU A 65 -6.44 -5.25 13.52
CA LEU A 65 -5.70 -4.23 12.77
C LEU A 65 -5.56 -4.61 11.29
N SER A 66 -5.31 -5.89 10.97
CA SER A 66 -5.22 -6.37 9.59
C SER A 66 -6.55 -6.25 8.85
N ILE A 67 -7.67 -6.66 9.48
CA ILE A 67 -9.01 -6.57 8.87
C ILE A 67 -9.38 -5.10 8.62
N PHE A 68 -9.12 -4.21 9.59
CA PHE A 68 -9.40 -2.79 9.43
C PHE A 68 -8.55 -2.15 8.31
N THR A 69 -7.25 -2.46 8.25
CA THR A 69 -6.38 -1.94 7.18
C THR A 69 -6.84 -2.41 5.81
N LYS A 70 -7.19 -3.69 5.68
CA LYS A 70 -7.77 -4.25 4.44
C LYS A 70 -9.08 -3.55 4.06
N ALA A 71 -9.94 -3.26 5.04
CA ALA A 71 -11.19 -2.52 4.81
C ALA A 71 -10.93 -1.08 4.31
N LEU A 72 -9.95 -0.36 4.89
CA LEU A 72 -9.57 0.97 4.40
C LEU A 72 -9.10 0.93 2.94
N ILE A 73 -8.26 -0.05 2.58
CA ILE A 73 -7.79 -0.23 1.20
C ILE A 73 -8.95 -0.53 0.24
N LYS A 74 -9.89 -1.39 0.65
CA LYS A 74 -11.07 -1.75 -0.16
C LYS A 74 -12.07 -0.61 -0.34
N GLU A 75 -12.08 0.34 0.59
CA GLU A 75 -12.86 1.58 0.50
C GLU A 75 -12.05 2.74 -0.11
N HIS A 76 -10.90 2.45 -0.73
CA HIS A 76 -10.01 3.43 -1.37
C HIS A 76 -9.49 4.55 -0.45
N LYS A 77 -9.49 4.31 0.88
CA LYS A 77 -9.00 5.25 1.89
C LYS A 77 -7.50 5.06 2.14
N TYR A 78 -6.70 5.13 1.08
CA TYR A 78 -5.28 4.78 1.09
C TYR A 78 -4.44 5.63 2.05
N GLU A 79 -4.74 6.92 2.15
CA GLU A 79 -4.03 7.81 3.07
C GLU A 79 -4.31 7.48 4.53
N ALA A 80 -5.57 7.19 4.86
CA ALA A 80 -5.93 6.76 6.21
C ALA A 80 -5.29 5.40 6.52
N ALA A 81 -5.21 4.49 5.54
CA ALA A 81 -4.52 3.21 5.69
C ALA A 81 -3.02 3.40 5.94
N ALA A 82 -2.38 4.33 5.23
CA ALA A 82 -0.98 4.69 5.44
C ALA A 82 -0.71 5.25 6.83
N ASP A 83 -1.52 6.22 7.28
CA ASP A 83 -1.35 6.83 8.60
C ASP A 83 -1.63 5.81 9.71
N PHE A 84 -2.66 4.97 9.53
CA PHE A 84 -2.96 3.88 10.45
C PHE A 84 -1.79 2.89 10.54
N LEU A 85 -1.27 2.45 9.40
CA LEU A 85 -0.14 1.54 9.34
C LEU A 85 1.05 2.13 10.11
N ARG A 86 1.41 3.41 9.85
CA ARG A 86 2.48 4.14 10.57
C ARG A 86 2.33 4.12 12.09
N THR A 87 1.12 4.31 12.62
CA THR A 87 0.91 4.31 14.09
C THR A 87 1.08 2.93 14.74
N HIS A 88 0.95 1.86 13.95
CA HIS A 88 0.94 0.46 14.39
C HIS A 88 2.11 -0.38 13.86
N MET A 89 3.00 0.17 13.03
CA MET A 89 4.26 -0.47 12.61
C MET A 89 5.14 -0.78 13.83
N GLY A 90 5.89 -1.90 13.80
CA GLY A 90 6.74 -2.35 14.90
C GLY A 90 6.03 -2.78 16.18
N LYS A 91 4.71 -2.54 16.32
CA LYS A 91 3.93 -2.85 17.53
C LYS A 91 3.05 -4.09 17.39
N SER A 92 2.81 -4.56 16.16
CA SER A 92 1.91 -5.68 15.90
C SER A 92 2.32 -6.52 14.70
N LYS A 93 2.10 -7.84 14.78
CA LYS A 93 2.27 -8.77 13.67
C LYS A 93 1.08 -8.68 12.72
N ILE A 94 1.10 -7.72 11.80
CA ILE A 94 0.10 -7.65 10.72
C ILE A 94 0.33 -8.83 9.76
N PHE A 95 -0.72 -9.59 9.45
CA PHE A 95 -0.68 -10.64 8.43
C PHE A 95 -0.72 -10.02 7.02
N ASP A 96 0.05 -10.56 6.06
CA ASP A 96 0.25 -10.02 4.71
C ASP A 96 0.88 -8.61 4.66
N LYS A 97 1.87 -8.31 5.54
CA LYS A 97 2.49 -6.97 5.63
C LYS A 97 2.92 -6.43 4.26
N ASP A 98 3.63 -7.25 3.47
CA ASP A 98 4.17 -6.82 2.17
C ASP A 98 3.06 -6.45 1.18
N ARG A 99 2.03 -7.30 1.06
CA ARG A 99 0.90 -7.04 0.13
C ARG A 99 0.07 -5.82 0.54
N ILE A 100 -0.16 -5.66 1.85
CA ILE A 100 -0.86 -4.49 2.40
C ILE A 100 -0.04 -3.23 2.13
N PHE A 101 1.26 -3.29 2.38
CA PHE A 101 2.18 -2.20 2.14
C PHE A 101 2.20 -1.77 0.67
N ASP A 102 2.42 -2.72 -0.25
CA ASP A 102 2.41 -2.46 -1.69
C ASP A 102 1.08 -1.83 -2.15
N SER A 103 -0.05 -2.33 -1.64
CA SER A 103 -1.38 -1.80 -1.97
C SER A 103 -1.56 -0.36 -1.47
N ILE A 104 -1.02 -0.04 -0.29
CA ILE A 104 -1.09 1.31 0.28
C ILE A 104 -0.18 2.25 -0.51
N VAL A 105 1.07 1.86 -0.79
CA VAL A 105 1.99 2.71 -1.57
C VAL A 105 1.44 2.95 -2.96
N GLN A 106 0.98 1.91 -3.65
CA GLN A 106 0.33 2.07 -4.95
C GLN A 106 -0.87 3.01 -4.85
N GLY A 107 -1.74 2.81 -3.86
CA GLY A 107 -2.93 3.62 -3.70
C GLY A 107 -2.64 5.08 -3.39
N VAL A 108 -1.66 5.35 -2.53
CA VAL A 108 -1.22 6.71 -2.20
C VAL A 108 -0.55 7.38 -3.42
N CYS A 109 0.35 6.68 -4.11
CA CYS A 109 1.11 7.23 -5.23
C CYS A 109 0.25 7.44 -6.48
N ILE A 110 -0.54 6.45 -6.87
CA ILE A 110 -1.25 6.44 -8.16
C ILE A 110 -2.66 7.00 -8.02
N PHE A 111 -3.45 6.50 -7.05
CA PHE A 111 -4.86 6.87 -6.95
C PHE A 111 -5.07 8.17 -6.17
N SER A 112 -4.36 8.36 -5.04
CA SER A 112 -4.39 9.61 -4.28
C SER A 112 -3.44 10.69 -4.84
N LYS A 113 -2.61 10.36 -5.84
CA LYS A 113 -1.65 11.27 -6.49
C LYS A 113 -0.72 12.00 -5.51
N LYS A 114 -0.27 11.29 -4.46
CA LYS A 114 0.60 11.82 -3.39
C LYS A 114 1.92 11.03 -3.30
N PRO A 115 2.77 11.05 -4.35
CA PRO A 115 3.99 10.25 -4.38
C PRO A 115 4.97 10.58 -3.26
N GLU A 116 5.04 11.85 -2.79
CA GLU A 116 5.85 12.25 -1.63
C GLU A 116 5.46 11.50 -0.35
N LYS A 117 4.15 11.29 -0.12
CA LYS A 117 3.67 10.50 1.03
C LYS A 117 4.02 9.02 0.87
N GLY A 118 3.96 8.49 -0.35
CA GLY A 118 4.40 7.13 -0.67
C GLY A 118 5.89 6.91 -0.43
N LEU A 119 6.73 7.87 -0.84
CA LEU A 119 8.17 7.84 -0.62
C LEU A 119 8.51 7.93 0.87
N SER A 120 7.87 8.85 1.61
CA SER A 120 8.02 8.96 3.07
C SER A 120 7.65 7.65 3.78
N LEU A 121 6.56 6.98 3.38
CA LEU A 121 6.20 5.67 3.94
C LEU A 121 7.31 4.65 3.69
N LEU A 122 7.78 4.53 2.44
CA LEU A 122 8.85 3.61 2.07
C LEU A 122 10.13 3.85 2.90
N THR A 123 10.56 5.10 3.03
CA THR A 123 11.76 5.47 3.80
C THR A 123 11.60 5.23 5.31
N GLU A 124 10.41 5.45 5.87
CA GLU A 124 10.13 5.10 7.26
C GLU A 124 10.18 3.60 7.49
N PHE A 125 9.61 2.81 6.58
CA PHE A 125 9.64 1.36 6.64
C PHE A 125 11.06 0.81 6.59
N PHE A 126 11.94 1.36 5.76
CA PHE A 126 13.34 0.96 5.70
C PHE A 126 14.11 1.16 7.01
N LYS A 127 13.68 2.09 7.85
CA LYS A 127 14.32 2.35 9.15
C LYS A 127 13.87 1.40 10.24
N MET A 128 12.72 0.77 10.07
CA MET A 128 12.18 -0.19 11.02
C MET A 128 12.69 -1.57 10.59
N ASP A 129 13.52 -2.20 11.41
CA ASP A 129 14.09 -3.54 11.17
C ASP A 129 13.02 -4.65 11.30
N ASP A 130 11.87 -4.43 10.64
CA ASP A 130 10.59 -5.11 10.82
C ASP A 130 10.37 -6.21 9.77
N GLY A 131 11.39 -6.46 8.92
CA GLY A 131 11.44 -7.54 7.94
C GLY A 131 10.51 -7.38 6.73
N ILE A 132 10.02 -6.17 6.44
CA ILE A 132 9.17 -5.88 5.28
C ILE A 132 10.06 -5.60 4.06
N PHE A 133 9.79 -6.32 2.98
CA PHE A 133 10.53 -6.14 1.73
C PHE A 133 9.60 -5.55 0.67
N PRO A 134 9.80 -4.28 0.28
CA PRO A 134 9.04 -3.67 -0.81
C PRO A 134 9.16 -4.52 -2.07
N SER A 135 8.06 -4.69 -2.81
CA SER A 135 8.11 -5.40 -4.10
C SER A 135 8.39 -4.45 -5.26
N SER A 136 8.60 -5.02 -6.45
CA SER A 136 8.76 -4.24 -7.68
C SER A 136 7.53 -3.38 -7.97
N TYR A 137 6.34 -3.76 -7.48
CA TYR A 137 5.14 -2.93 -7.57
C TYR A 137 5.26 -1.62 -6.79
N THR A 138 5.89 -1.65 -5.61
CA THR A 138 6.13 -0.43 -4.82
C THR A 138 7.04 0.54 -5.56
N PHE A 139 8.19 0.08 -6.04
CA PHE A 139 9.12 0.92 -6.79
C PHE A 139 8.53 1.40 -8.11
N CYS A 140 7.87 0.52 -8.87
CA CYS A 140 7.20 0.91 -10.10
C CYS A 140 6.14 1.99 -9.87
N SER A 141 5.37 1.90 -8.78
CA SER A 141 4.33 2.89 -8.46
C SER A 141 4.92 4.27 -8.15
N LEU A 142 6.04 4.33 -7.41
CA LEU A 142 6.75 5.56 -7.12
C LEU A 142 7.39 6.17 -8.37
N ILE A 143 8.13 5.36 -9.14
CA ILE A 143 8.77 5.78 -10.40
C ILE A 143 7.72 6.31 -11.38
N TYR A 144 6.61 5.58 -11.55
CA TYR A 144 5.51 6.00 -12.41
C TYR A 144 4.92 7.34 -11.94
N SER A 145 4.58 7.45 -10.65
CA SER A 145 3.93 8.65 -10.12
C SER A 145 4.84 9.88 -10.20
N PHE A 146 6.10 9.78 -9.77
CA PHE A 146 7.05 10.91 -9.88
C PHE A 146 7.38 11.30 -11.33
N SER A 147 7.58 10.33 -12.21
CA SER A 147 7.82 10.63 -13.63
C SER A 147 6.59 11.25 -14.31
N SER A 148 5.38 10.89 -13.89
CA SER A 148 4.14 11.50 -14.41
C SER A 148 3.99 12.98 -14.06
N ILE A 149 4.70 13.46 -13.04
CA ILE A 149 4.74 14.87 -12.62
C ILE A 149 6.08 15.55 -12.92
N GLY A 150 6.95 14.92 -13.74
CA GLY A 150 8.21 15.50 -14.19
C GLY A 150 9.31 15.59 -13.13
N LYS A 151 9.19 14.89 -11.98
CA LYS A 151 10.13 14.97 -10.87
C LYS A 151 11.28 13.98 -11.02
N LEU A 152 12.24 14.31 -11.90
CA LEU A 152 13.41 13.47 -12.19
C LEU A 152 14.28 13.22 -10.95
N ASP A 153 14.48 14.26 -10.14
CA ASP A 153 15.20 14.20 -8.86
C ASP A 153 14.65 13.10 -7.95
N ARG A 154 13.32 13.03 -7.81
CA ARG A 154 12.65 12.00 -7.01
C ARG A 154 12.70 10.61 -7.65
N VAL A 155 12.67 10.52 -8.97
CA VAL A 155 12.90 9.23 -9.66
C VAL A 155 14.29 8.71 -9.33
N VAL A 156 15.32 9.55 -9.40
CA VAL A 156 16.71 9.18 -9.05
C VAL A 156 16.81 8.76 -7.59
N GLU A 157 16.19 9.49 -6.66
CA GLU A 157 16.16 9.12 -5.23
C GLU A 157 15.55 7.72 -5.00
N VAL A 158 14.47 7.38 -5.71
CA VAL A 158 13.88 6.03 -5.63
C VAL A 158 14.85 4.96 -6.15
N LEU A 159 15.62 5.26 -7.21
CA LEU A 159 16.63 4.34 -7.75
C LEU A 159 17.83 4.15 -6.82
N GLU A 160 18.24 5.21 -6.13
CA GLU A 160 19.28 5.16 -5.11
C GLU A 160 18.83 4.33 -3.91
N LEU A 161 17.58 4.49 -3.45
CA LEU A 161 16.99 3.66 -2.39
C LEU A 161 16.96 2.18 -2.78
N MET A 162 16.69 1.85 -4.04
CA MET A 162 16.75 0.46 -4.52
C MET A 162 18.15 -0.15 -4.42
N SER A 163 19.17 0.68 -4.58
CA SER A 163 20.59 0.28 -4.62
C SER A 163 21.25 0.34 -3.24
N ASP A 164 20.55 0.84 -2.21
CA ASP A 164 21.06 0.93 -0.84
C ASP A 164 21.55 -0.43 -0.34
N GLU A 165 22.68 -0.44 0.37
CA GLU A 165 23.36 -1.66 0.81
C GLU A 165 22.48 -2.56 1.69
N LYS A 166 21.50 -2.00 2.40
CA LYS A 166 20.58 -2.74 3.26
C LYS A 166 19.48 -3.45 2.48
N LEU A 167 19.09 -2.90 1.33
CA LEU A 167 18.01 -3.44 0.52
C LEU A 167 18.55 -4.32 -0.61
N LYS A 168 19.51 -3.81 -1.39
CA LYS A 168 20.06 -4.44 -2.61
C LYS A 168 18.96 -5.05 -3.48
N TYR A 169 17.92 -4.26 -3.78
CA TYR A 169 16.77 -4.78 -4.51
C TYR A 169 17.19 -5.12 -5.94
N PRO A 170 16.85 -6.30 -6.47
CA PRO A 170 17.18 -6.64 -7.84
C PRO A 170 16.42 -5.74 -8.81
N PHE A 171 17.16 -5.09 -9.71
CA PHE A 171 16.58 -4.40 -10.86
C PHE A 171 15.99 -5.42 -11.84
N ASP A 172 14.80 -5.93 -11.54
CA ASP A 172 14.11 -6.87 -12.41
C ASP A 172 13.60 -6.18 -13.71
N ASN A 173 13.09 -6.99 -14.64
CA ASN A 173 12.54 -6.50 -15.89
C ASN A 173 11.40 -5.47 -15.68
N PHE A 174 10.60 -5.60 -14.63
CA PHE A 174 9.46 -4.70 -14.39
C PHE A 174 9.94 -3.32 -13.99
N VAL A 175 10.87 -3.25 -13.03
CA VAL A 175 11.41 -1.96 -12.58
C VAL A 175 12.20 -1.31 -13.71
N CYS A 176 13.07 -2.05 -14.40
CA CYS A 176 13.81 -1.52 -15.54
C CYS A 176 12.87 -0.92 -16.61
N SER A 177 11.78 -1.62 -16.94
CA SER A 177 10.78 -1.13 -17.88
C SER A 177 10.08 0.15 -17.39
N SER A 178 9.80 0.24 -16.08
CA SER A 178 9.20 1.43 -15.47
C SER A 178 10.14 2.63 -15.51
N VAL A 179 11.44 2.43 -15.25
CA VAL A 179 12.47 3.49 -15.31
C VAL A 179 12.62 4.04 -16.72
N ILE A 180 12.78 3.16 -17.71
CA ILE A 180 12.88 3.53 -19.13
C ILE A 180 11.66 4.34 -19.55
N SER A 181 10.46 3.83 -19.24
CA SER A 181 9.20 4.53 -19.53
C SER A 181 9.09 5.87 -18.78
N GLY A 182 9.62 5.93 -17.56
CA GLY A 182 9.66 7.13 -16.73
C GLY A 182 10.55 8.21 -17.33
N PHE A 183 11.77 7.87 -17.75
CA PHE A 183 12.67 8.83 -18.41
C PHE A 183 12.11 9.35 -19.74
N VAL A 184 11.50 8.47 -20.55
CA VAL A 184 10.79 8.90 -21.76
C VAL A 184 9.65 9.86 -21.43
N ARG A 185 8.83 9.54 -20.42
CA ARG A 185 7.71 10.39 -19.97
C ARG A 185 8.16 11.78 -19.48
N ILE A 186 9.34 11.89 -18.90
CA ILE A 186 9.94 13.16 -18.45
C ILE A 186 10.57 13.94 -19.62
N GLY A 187 10.62 13.37 -20.84
CA GLY A 187 11.26 14.00 -22.00
C GLY A 187 12.79 13.91 -21.94
N LYS A 188 13.32 12.80 -21.40
CA LYS A 188 14.76 12.49 -21.32
C LYS A 188 15.08 11.15 -21.99
N PRO A 189 14.79 10.97 -23.29
CA PRO A 189 15.00 9.70 -23.97
C PRO A 189 16.46 9.24 -23.99
N GLU A 190 17.43 10.16 -23.93
CA GLU A 190 18.85 9.83 -23.86
C GLU A 190 19.20 9.09 -22.56
N LEU A 191 18.58 9.50 -21.43
CA LEU A 191 18.72 8.78 -20.16
C LEU A 191 18.05 7.41 -20.21
N ALA A 192 16.92 7.31 -20.93
CA ALA A 192 16.23 6.04 -21.14
C ALA A 192 17.09 5.04 -21.93
N VAL A 193 17.72 5.48 -23.02
CA VAL A 193 18.64 4.66 -23.83
C VAL A 193 19.86 4.26 -23.01
N GLY A 194 20.52 5.21 -22.34
CA GLY A 194 21.69 4.90 -21.50
C GLY A 194 21.38 3.89 -20.40
N PHE A 195 20.22 4.03 -19.72
CA PHE A 195 19.77 3.07 -18.72
C PHE A 195 19.49 1.70 -19.34
N PHE A 196 18.78 1.64 -20.48
CA PHE A 196 18.49 0.39 -21.18
C PHE A 196 19.76 -0.37 -21.55
N GLU A 197 20.74 0.29 -22.16
CA GLU A 197 22.00 -0.34 -22.55
C GLU A 197 22.76 -0.90 -21.34
N ASN A 198 22.84 -0.13 -20.26
CA ASN A 198 23.51 -0.57 -19.03
C ASN A 198 22.80 -1.75 -18.38
N ALA A 199 21.46 -1.73 -18.32
CA ALA A 199 20.66 -2.80 -17.75
C ALA A 199 20.74 -4.11 -18.58
N VAL A 200 20.85 -4.00 -19.91
CA VAL A 200 21.08 -5.17 -20.77
C VAL A 200 22.50 -5.74 -20.58
N LYS A 201 23.52 -4.86 -20.57
CA LYS A 201 24.92 -5.28 -20.37
C LYS A 201 25.17 -5.95 -19.02
N SER A 202 24.50 -5.49 -17.95
CA SER A 202 24.60 -6.09 -16.62
C SER A 202 23.77 -7.38 -16.47
N GLY A 203 22.90 -7.69 -17.44
CA GLY A 203 21.98 -8.81 -17.39
C GLY A 203 20.75 -8.59 -16.50
N SER A 204 20.55 -7.38 -15.94
CA SER A 204 19.39 -7.05 -15.12
C SER A 204 18.11 -6.89 -15.94
N LEU A 205 18.24 -6.55 -17.23
CA LEU A 205 17.13 -6.44 -18.17
C LEU A 205 17.28 -7.43 -19.34
N LYS A 206 16.23 -8.23 -19.55
CA LYS A 206 15.98 -8.89 -20.84
C LYS A 206 15.05 -8.00 -21.66
N PRO A 207 15.52 -7.43 -22.79
CA PRO A 207 14.69 -6.58 -23.64
C PRO A 207 13.36 -7.26 -24.00
N ASN A 208 12.26 -6.50 -23.88
CA ASN A 208 10.93 -6.97 -24.21
C ASN A 208 10.16 -5.92 -25.03
N VAL A 209 8.95 -6.27 -25.47
CA VAL A 209 8.11 -5.39 -26.29
C VAL A 209 7.85 -4.05 -25.59
N VAL A 210 7.64 -4.04 -24.27
CA VAL A 210 7.38 -2.82 -23.50
C VAL A 210 8.58 -1.88 -23.54
N THR A 211 9.79 -2.38 -23.24
CA THR A 211 11.00 -1.55 -23.23
C THR A 211 11.35 -1.00 -24.60
N CYS A 212 11.24 -1.83 -25.65
CA CYS A 212 11.56 -1.40 -27.01
C CYS A 212 10.52 -0.39 -27.54
N THR A 213 9.23 -0.62 -27.28
CA THR A 213 8.15 0.30 -27.71
C THR A 213 8.29 1.65 -27.02
N ALA A 214 8.61 1.67 -25.71
CA ALA A 214 8.83 2.91 -24.98
C ALA A 214 9.98 3.74 -25.57
N LEU A 215 11.10 3.10 -25.94
CA LEU A 215 12.26 3.79 -26.53
C LEU A 215 11.97 4.30 -27.93
N VAL A 216 11.40 3.45 -28.81
CA VAL A 216 11.08 3.86 -30.19
C VAL A 216 10.06 4.98 -30.20
N GLY A 217 9.00 4.87 -29.39
CA GLY A 217 7.98 5.92 -29.27
C GLY A 217 8.50 7.23 -28.69
N ALA A 218 9.70 7.27 -28.13
CA ALA A 218 10.30 8.51 -27.64
C ALA A 218 10.91 9.39 -28.76
N TYR A 219 11.11 8.82 -29.96
CA TYR A 219 11.72 9.48 -31.12
C TYR A 219 10.78 9.63 -32.33
N LEU A 220 9.51 9.24 -32.16
CA LEU A 220 8.44 9.41 -33.15
C LEU A 220 7.51 10.56 -32.72
#